data_AF-A0A965AB24-F1
#
_entry.id   AF-A0A965AB24-F1
#
_cell.length_a   1.000
_cell.length_b   1.000
_cell.length_c   1.000
_cell.angle_alpha   90.00
_cell.angle_beta   90.00
_cell.angle_gamma   90.00
#
_symmetry.space_group_name_H-M   'P 1'
#
loop_
_entity.id
_entity.type
_entity.pdbx_description
1 polymer ?
#
loop_
_entity_poly.entity_id
_entity_poly.type
_entity_poly.pdbx_seq_one_letter_code
_entity_poly.pdbx_strand_id
1 'polypeptide(L)'
;MNAQQRQYLFGAIFLAYGIYQLYQQRMLEFTLYSLAGLSFIFNQLASEPKLAANKKPLVITTWVLIIATGLTFFYLLQFNYL
;
A
#
# COMPACT_ATOMS: atom_id res chain seq x y z
N MET A 1 20.32 2.17 5.93
CA MET A 1 19.05 2.68 5.36
C MET A 1 18.16 3.17 6.48
N ASN A 2 17.68 4.41 6.39
CA ASN A 2 16.80 4.98 7.41
C ASN A 2 15.40 4.30 7.36
N ALA A 3 14.67 4.24 8.48
CA ALA A 3 13.34 3.62 8.54
C ALA A 3 12.38 4.21 7.49
N GLN A 4 12.56 5.50 7.21
CA GLN A 4 11.83 6.25 6.20
C GLN A 4 12.09 5.78 4.77
N GLN A 5 13.36 5.54 4.42
CA GLN A 5 13.75 5.04 3.10
C GLN A 5 13.24 3.62 2.85
N ARG A 6 13.12 2.80 3.91
CA ARG A 6 12.55 1.45 3.82
C ARG A 6 11.08 1.48 3.39
N GLN A 7 10.30 2.45 3.83
CA GLN A 7 8.88 2.53 3.46
C GLN A 7 8.70 2.81 1.98
N TYR A 8 9.48 3.73 1.39
CA TYR A 8 9.45 3.94 -0.05
C TYR A 8 9.92 2.72 -0.84
N LEU A 9 10.96 2.03 -0.36
CA LEU A 9 11.43 0.80 -1.00
C LEU A 9 10.33 -0.28 -1.00
N PHE A 10 9.70 -0.53 0.15
CA PHE A 10 8.59 -1.47 0.23
C PHE A 10 7.43 -1.04 -0.66
N GLY A 11 7.04 0.23 -0.61
CA GLY A 11 6.01 0.79 -1.48
C GLY A 11 6.28 0.53 -2.96
N ALA A 12 7.52 0.76 -3.41
CA ALA A 12 7.95 0.51 -4.79
C ALA A 12 7.92 -0.99 -5.15
N ILE A 13 8.40 -1.87 -4.27
CA ILE A 13 8.37 -3.32 -4.50
C ILE A 13 6.94 -3.83 -4.60
N PHE A 14 6.06 -3.40 -3.70
CA PHE A 14 4.65 -3.78 -3.69
C PHE A 14 3.92 -3.28 -4.95
N LEU A 15 4.17 -2.05 -5.39
CA LEU A 15 3.62 -1.54 -6.65
C LEU A 15 4.15 -2.30 -7.86
N ALA A 16 5.46 -2.57 -7.93
CA ALA A 16 6.05 -3.33 -9.03
C ALA A 16 5.46 -4.74 -9.11
N TYR A 17 5.28 -5.40 -7.96
CA TYR A 17 4.63 -6.71 -7.92
C TYR A 17 3.14 -6.63 -8.28
N GLY A 18 2.44 -5.57 -7.87
CA GLY A 18 1.08 -5.29 -8.33
C GLY A 18 1.00 -5.21 -9.86
N ILE A 19 1.88 -4.42 -10.49
CA ILE A 19 1.94 -4.30 -11.97
C ILE A 19 2.19 -5.67 -12.62
N TYR A 20 3.06 -6.49 -12.03
CA TYR A 20 3.25 -7.87 -12.50
C TYR A 20 1.98 -8.71 -12.41
N GLN A 21 1.20 -8.61 -11.33
CA GLN A 21 -0.09 -9.30 -11.21
C GLN A 21 -1.13 -8.80 -12.22
N LEU A 22 -1.11 -7.50 -12.53
CA LEU A 22 -1.96 -6.92 -13.57
C LEU A 22 -1.67 -7.55 -14.94
N TYR A 23 -0.38 -7.79 -15.26
CA TYR A 23 0.01 -8.50 -16.48
C TYR A 23 -0.50 -9.95 -16.50
N GLN A 24 -0.55 -10.61 -15.35
CA GLN A 24 -1.10 -11.96 -15.19
C GLN A 24 -2.64 -12.00 -15.09
N GLN A 25 -3.31 -10.88 -15.35
CA GLN A 25 -4.77 -10.69 -15.22
C GLN A 25 -5.35 -11.03 -13.83
N ARG A 26 -4.52 -11.00 -12.79
CA ARG A 26 -4.90 -11.25 -11.40
C ARG A 26 -5.31 -9.95 -10.71
N MET A 27 -6.54 -9.50 -11.00
CA MET A 27 -7.03 -8.18 -10.60
C MET A 27 -7.15 -7.98 -9.08
N LEU A 28 -7.50 -9.04 -8.32
CA LEU A 28 -7.62 -8.95 -6.87
C LEU A 28 -6.25 -8.82 -6.21
N GLU A 29 -5.27 -9.61 -6.64
CA GLU A 29 -3.89 -9.54 -6.18
C GLU A 29 -3.26 -8.21 -6.59
N PHE A 30 -3.50 -7.74 -7.81
CA PHE A 30 -3.09 -6.39 -8.24
C PHE A 30 -3.64 -5.32 -7.27
N THR A 31 -4.93 -5.40 -6.94
CA THR A 31 -5.58 -4.46 -6.01
C THR A 31 -4.94 -4.53 -4.62
N LEU A 32 -4.73 -5.75 -4.09
CA LEU A 32 -4.09 -5.97 -2.80
C LEU A 32 -2.69 -5.34 -2.73
N TYR A 33 -1.82 -5.67 -3.69
CA TYR A 33 -0.44 -5.20 -3.69
C TYR A 33 -0.34 -3.70 -3.99
N SER A 34 -1.26 -3.16 -4.80
CA SER A 34 -1.32 -1.71 -5.06
C SER A 34 -1.75 -0.92 -3.82
N LEU A 35 -2.78 -1.38 -3.10
CA LEU A 35 -3.23 -0.75 -1.85
C LEU A 35 -2.14 -0.82 -0.77
N ALA A 36 -1.49 -1.98 -0.63
CA ALA A 36 -0.36 -2.16 0.27
C ALA A 36 0.79 -1.19 -0.07
N GLY A 37 1.20 -1.14 -1.34
CA GLY A 37 2.27 -0.26 -1.81
C GLY A 37 1.97 1.23 -1.58
N LEU A 38 0.74 1.66 -1.90
CA LEU A 38 0.29 3.02 -1.65
C LEU A 38 0.28 3.35 -0.16
N SER A 39 -0.12 2.42 0.71
CA SER A 39 -0.13 2.66 2.17
C SER A 39 1.27 2.99 2.70
N PHE A 40 2.31 2.28 2.24
CA PHE A 40 3.70 2.56 2.63
C PHE A 40 4.18 3.92 2.11
N ILE A 41 3.80 4.29 0.88
CA ILE A 41 4.16 5.58 0.29
C ILE A 41 3.50 6.74 1.04
N PHE A 42 2.20 6.65 1.33
CA PHE A 42 1.46 7.68 2.05
C PHE A 42 1.91 7.82 3.51
N ASN A 43 2.23 6.70 4.16
CA ASN A 43 2.79 6.72 5.52
C ASN A 43 4.12 7.49 5.56
N GLN A 44 4.94 7.30 4.52
CA GLN A 44 6.21 7.99 4.41
C GLN A 44 6.03 9.47 4.05
N LEU A 45 5.11 9.79 3.15
CA LEU A 45 4.74 11.18 2.83
C LEU A 45 4.25 11.94 4.07
N ALA A 46 3.55 11.27 5.00
CA ALA A 46 3.13 11.89 6.26
C ALA A 46 4.29 12.28 7.20
N SER A 47 5.49 11.73 6.94
CA SER A 47 6.72 12.01 7.68
C SER A 47 7.61 13.07 7.01
N GLU A 48 7.25 13.54 5.80
CA GLU A 48 8.00 14.54 5.07
C GLU A 48 7.77 15.95 5.65
N PRO A 49 8.82 16.69 6.03
CA PRO A 49 8.68 18.01 6.64
C PRO A 49 7.99 19.03 5.73
N LYS A 50 8.17 18.90 4.40
CA LYS A 50 7.51 19.76 3.39
C LYS A 50 5.98 19.58 3.35
N LEU A 51 5.47 18.46 3.84
CA LEU A 51 4.05 18.10 3.83
C LEU A 51 3.41 18.19 5.22
N ALA A 52 4.08 18.84 6.18
CA ALA A 52 3.59 18.97 7.56
C ALA A 52 2.16 19.56 7.64
N ALA A 53 1.82 20.50 6.76
CA ALA A 53 0.47 21.07 6.67
C ALA A 53 -0.61 20.04 6.31
N ASN A 54 -0.24 19.01 5.54
CA ASN A 54 -1.12 17.94 5.07
C ASN A 54 -0.94 16.64 5.87
N LYS A 55 -0.29 16.68 7.03
CA LYS A 55 -0.01 15.47 7.82
C LYS A 55 -1.29 14.73 8.22
N LYS A 56 -2.30 15.46 8.68
CA LYS A 56 -3.60 14.88 9.10
C LYS A 56 -4.28 14.09 7.97
N PRO A 57 -4.52 14.68 6.78
CA PRO A 57 -5.14 13.94 5.68
C PRO A 57 -4.26 12.77 5.21
N LEU A 58 -2.93 12.93 5.15
CA LEU A 58 -2.02 11.83 4.75
C LEU A 58 -2.09 10.63 5.70
N VAL A 59 -2.17 10.87 7.02
CA VAL A 59 -2.34 9.81 8.02
C VAL A 59 -3.70 9.13 7.87
N ILE A 60 -4.77 9.89 7.65
CA ILE A 60 -6.11 9.33 7.43
C ILE A 60 -6.11 8.44 6.18
N THR A 61 -5.57 8.93 5.06
CA THR A 61 -5.46 8.15 3.82
C THR A 61 -4.64 6.88 4.04
N THR A 62 -3.54 6.96 4.78
CA THR A 62 -2.72 5.79 5.12
C THR A 62 -3.55 4.72 5.85
N TRP A 63 -4.31 5.11 6.88
CA TRP A 63 -5.16 4.18 7.63
C TRP A 63 -6.27 3.58 6.78
N VAL A 64 -6.90 4.37 5.93
CA VAL A 64 -7.92 3.87 4.97
C VAL A 64 -7.31 2.81 4.04
N LEU A 65 -6.10 3.07 3.50
CA LEU A 65 -5.40 2.13 2.64
C LEU A 65 -5.01 0.84 3.39
N ILE A 66 -4.57 0.94 4.65
CA ILE A 66 -4.23 -0.23 5.48
C ILE A 66 -5.48 -1.08 5.72
N ILE A 67 -6.60 -0.46 6.10
CA ILE A 67 -7.88 -1.16 6.34
C ILE A 67 -8.35 -1.84 5.04
N ALA A 68 -8.34 -1.12 3.92
CA ALA A 68 -8.71 -1.67 2.63
C ALA A 68 -7.82 -2.87 2.25
N THR A 69 -6.50 -2.75 2.44
CA THR A 69 -5.54 -3.85 2.23
C THR A 69 -5.87 -5.07 3.07
N GLY A 70 -6.17 -4.87 4.37
CA GLY A 70 -6.57 -5.95 5.27
C GLY A 70 -7.85 -6.65 4.82
N LEU A 71 -8.89 -5.88 4.45
CA LEU A 71 -10.15 -6.43 3.95
C LEU A 71 -9.94 -7.22 2.65
N THR A 72 -9.18 -6.68 1.69
CA THR A 72 -8.85 -7.39 0.44
C THR A 72 -8.05 -8.65 0.71
N PHE A 73 -7.11 -8.62 1.67
CA PHE A 73 -6.33 -9.78 2.05
C PHE A 73 -7.21 -10.90 2.61
N PHE A 74 -8.09 -10.59 3.58
CA PHE A 74 -9.00 -11.58 4.14
C PHE A 74 -9.99 -12.12 3.10
N TYR A 75 -10.46 -11.26 2.20
CA TYR A 75 -11.30 -11.68 1.09
C TYR A 75 -10.58 -12.69 0.17
N LEU A 76 -9.34 -12.38 -0.24
CA LEU A 76 -8.52 -13.30 -1.03
C LEU A 76 -8.27 -14.61 -0.29
N LEU A 77 -7.95 -14.54 1.00
CA LEU A 77 -7.72 -15.73 1.82
C LEU A 77 -8.96 -16.64 1.86
N GLN A 78 -10.13 -16.06 2.10
CA GLN A 78 -11.39 -16.80 2.24
C GLN A 78 -11.93 -17.39 0.94
N PHE A 79 -11.77 -16.69 -0.18
CA PHE A 79 -12.44 -17.05 -1.44
C PHE A 79 -11.52 -17.58 -2.54
N ASN A 80 -10.21 -17.40 -2.40
CA ASN A 80 -9.24 -17.79 -3.42
C ASN A 80 -8.25 -18.87 -2.93
N TYR A 81 -8.08 -19.03 -1.61
CA TYR A 81 -7.07 -19.93 -1.03
C TYR A 81 -7.62 -20.93 0.00
N LEU A 82 -8.69 -20.61 0.73
CA LEU A 82 -9.48 -21.54 1.56
C LEU A 82 -10.62 -22.15 0.74
#